data_AF-A0A7S4DNZ5-F1
#
_entry.id   AF-A0A7S4DNZ5-F1
#
_cell.length_a   1.000
_cell.length_b   1.000
_cell.length_c   1.000
_cell.angle_alpha   90.00
_cell.angle_beta   90.00
_cell.angle_gamma   90.00
#
_symmetry.space_group_name_H-M   'P 1'
#
loop_
_entity.id
_entity.type
_entity.pdbx_description
1 polymer ?
#
loop_
_entity_poly.entity_id
_entity_poly.type
_entity_poly.pdbx_seq_one_letter_code
_entity_poly.pdbx_strand_id
1 'polypeptide(L)'
;WQWAWNERKLTQNNPKYWRHDPSKEPPYRPPKDWVYNTSSGPMEGKINVHLVPHTHDDTGWQVTVDQYFFTNVYYILDNVVRRLHEDPNRRFMYVETGFFKRWWDQQPESIKNMTRRVVQGGQLEFINGGWCMHDEASPYYVEMVDQTT
;
A
#
# COMPACT_ATOMS: atom_id res chain seq x y z
N TRP A 1 1.54 9.51 8.95
CA TRP A 1 2.79 9.40 8.15
C TRP A 1 2.58 9.60 6.64
N GLN A 2 1.96 10.70 6.24
CA GLN A 2 2.15 11.21 4.88
C GLN A 2 3.55 11.80 4.75
N TRP A 3 4.43 11.10 4.05
CA TRP A 3 5.52 11.79 3.38
C TRP A 3 4.87 12.75 2.38
N ALA A 4 4.80 14.03 2.74
CA ALA A 4 5.10 15.05 1.75
C ALA A 4 6.45 14.63 1.18
N TRP A 5 6.43 14.08 -0.03
CA TRP A 5 7.63 13.82 -0.81
C TRP A 5 8.26 15.18 -1.10
N ASN A 6 9.00 15.69 -0.11
CA ASN A 6 9.93 16.76 -0.30
C ASN A 6 11.02 16.09 -1.13
N GLU A 7 10.99 16.30 -2.45
CA GLU A 7 11.94 15.78 -3.46
C GLU A 7 13.43 16.04 -3.13
N ARG A 8 13.73 16.61 -1.97
CA ARG A 8 15.03 17.10 -1.54
C ARG A 8 15.77 16.26 -0.50
N LYS A 9 15.27 15.09 -0.05
CA LYS A 9 15.98 14.31 1.00
C LYS A 9 16.28 12.83 0.75
N LEU A 10 15.96 12.31 -0.44
CA LEU A 10 16.72 11.20 -1.04
C LEU A 10 17.38 11.74 -2.30
N THR A 11 18.31 12.68 -2.14
CA THR A 11 19.18 12.99 -3.27
C THR A 11 20.03 11.74 -3.50
N GLN A 12 20.18 11.32 -4.76
CA GLN A 12 21.14 10.30 -5.21
C GLN A 12 22.61 10.67 -4.89
N ASN A 13 22.84 11.66 -4.02
CA ASN A 13 24.11 12.32 -3.76
C ASN A 13 24.75 11.87 -2.45
N ASN A 14 24.37 10.72 -1.88
CA ASN A 14 25.18 10.11 -0.82
C ASN A 14 26.30 9.28 -1.46
N PRO A 15 27.55 9.78 -1.54
CA PRO A 15 28.63 9.15 -2.30
C PRO A 15 29.14 7.83 -1.70
N LYS A 16 28.62 7.45 -0.51
CA LYS A 16 28.89 6.16 0.12
C LYS A 16 28.02 5.04 -0.45
N TYR A 17 26.80 5.35 -0.93
CA TYR A 17 25.82 4.36 -1.37
C TYR A 17 25.41 4.51 -2.84
N TRP A 18 25.51 5.74 -3.39
CA TRP A 18 25.06 6.07 -4.75
C TRP A 18 26.19 6.64 -5.58
N ARG A 19 27.25 5.86 -5.81
CA ARG A 19 28.26 6.20 -6.84
C ARG A 19 27.70 5.76 -8.20
N HIS A 20 26.90 6.62 -8.81
CA HIS A 20 26.52 6.44 -10.20
C HIS A 20 27.77 6.67 -11.06
N ASP A 21 28.38 5.58 -11.53
CA ASP A 21 29.44 5.62 -12.53
C ASP A 21 28.76 5.58 -13.91
N PRO A 22 28.63 6.72 -14.62
CA PRO A 22 27.93 6.77 -15.90
C PRO A 22 28.62 5.97 -17.02
N SER A 23 29.86 5.50 -16.79
CA SER A 23 30.54 4.57 -17.70
C SER A 23 30.11 3.11 -17.49
N LYS A 24 29.49 2.79 -16.36
CA LYS A 24 28.97 1.47 -16.04
C LYS A 24 27.49 1.43 -16.34
N GLU A 25 27.11 0.49 -17.19
CA GLU A 25 25.71 0.19 -17.38
C GLU A 25 25.05 -0.24 -16.05
N PRO A 26 23.75 0.06 -15.87
CA PRO A 26 23.04 -0.39 -14.68
C PRO A 26 23.15 -1.92 -14.54
N PRO A 27 23.36 -2.44 -13.32
CA PRO A 27 23.55 -3.88 -13.09
C PRO A 27 22.32 -4.71 -13.47
N TYR A 28 21.17 -4.05 -13.66
CA TYR A 28 19.94 -4.66 -14.13
C TYR A 28 19.50 -4.02 -15.44
N ARG A 29 19.33 -4.85 -16.48
CA ARG A 29 18.66 -4.46 -17.72
C ARG A 29 17.23 -5.01 -17.67
N PRO A 30 16.18 -4.17 -17.76
CA PRO A 30 14.82 -4.66 -17.77
C PRO A 30 14.56 -5.58 -18.98
N PRO A 31 13.58 -6.49 -18.90
CA PRO A 31 13.15 -7.32 -20.03
C PRO A 31 12.75 -6.44 -21.23
N LYS A 32 13.11 -6.85 -22.44
CA LYS A 32 12.83 -6.06 -23.66
C LYS A 32 11.33 -5.85 -23.91
N ASP A 33 10.52 -6.77 -23.44
CA ASP A 33 9.06 -6.83 -23.57
C ASP A 33 8.32 -6.30 -22.32
N TRP A 34 9.06 -5.87 -21.29
CA TRP A 34 8.50 -5.43 -20.00
C TRP A 34 7.66 -6.50 -19.29
N VAL A 35 7.86 -7.78 -19.61
CA VAL A 35 7.21 -8.90 -18.93
C VAL A 35 8.10 -9.39 -17.79
N TYR A 36 7.58 -9.34 -16.57
CA TYR A 36 8.29 -9.75 -15.36
C TYR A 36 7.75 -11.07 -14.82
N ASN A 37 8.64 -11.93 -14.33
CA ASN A 37 8.22 -13.10 -13.56
C ASN A 37 7.79 -12.65 -12.16
N THR A 38 6.47 -12.55 -11.92
CA THR A 38 5.90 -12.13 -10.64
C THR A 38 5.56 -13.29 -9.71
N SER A 39 5.72 -14.54 -10.14
CA SER A 39 5.34 -15.74 -9.37
C SER A 39 6.45 -16.30 -8.47
N SER A 40 7.47 -15.50 -8.15
CA SER A 40 8.55 -15.94 -7.27
C SER A 40 8.06 -16.14 -5.84
N GLY A 41 8.69 -17.10 -5.15
CA GLY A 41 8.42 -17.39 -3.74
C GLY A 41 9.73 -17.60 -2.97
N PRO A 42 9.64 -17.89 -1.65
CA PRO A 42 10.80 -18.15 -0.83
C PRO A 42 11.64 -19.31 -1.37
N MET A 43 12.96 -19.14 -1.41
CA MET A 43 13.93 -20.16 -1.78
C MET A 43 14.82 -20.51 -0.59
N GLU A 44 14.94 -21.80 -0.28
CA GLU A 44 15.81 -22.30 0.77
C GLU A 44 17.29 -22.05 0.43
N GLY A 45 18.11 -21.77 1.44
CA GLY A 45 19.53 -21.46 1.27
C GLY A 45 19.83 -20.08 0.65
N LYS A 46 18.82 -19.23 0.45
CA LYS A 46 18.96 -17.85 -0.04
C LYS A 46 18.34 -16.85 0.93
N ILE A 47 18.75 -15.58 0.80
CA ILE A 47 18.03 -14.46 1.42
C ILE A 47 16.72 -14.26 0.64
N ASN A 48 15.61 -14.27 1.37
CA ASN A 48 14.29 -14.00 0.82
C ASN A 48 13.88 -12.57 1.19
N VAL A 49 13.59 -11.76 0.17
CA VAL A 49 13.18 -10.37 0.35
C VAL A 49 11.67 -10.29 0.11
N HIS A 50 10.92 -10.03 1.18
CA HIS A 50 9.47 -9.85 1.12
C HIS A 50 9.16 -8.39 0.85
N LEU A 51 8.66 -8.08 -0.35
CA LEU A 51 8.12 -6.76 -0.66
C LEU A 51 6.68 -6.72 -0.17
N VAL A 52 6.38 -5.78 0.74
CA VAL A 52 5.05 -5.62 1.34
C VAL A 52 4.50 -4.24 0.98
N PRO A 53 3.82 -4.11 -0.17
CA PRO A 53 3.20 -2.85 -0.59
C PRO A 53 2.08 -2.45 0.36
N HIS A 54 2.06 -1.18 0.75
CA HIS A 54 1.07 -0.60 1.66
C HIS A 54 0.85 0.88 1.34
N THR A 55 -0.23 1.44 1.86
CA THR A 55 -0.42 2.89 2.02
C THR A 55 -0.62 3.19 3.50
N HIS A 56 -0.36 4.43 3.89
CA HIS A 56 -0.63 4.92 5.23
C HIS A 56 -1.56 6.12 5.14
N ASP A 57 -2.84 5.88 5.42
CA ASP A 57 -3.92 6.83 5.20
C ASP A 57 -4.37 7.40 6.56
N ASP A 58 -3.68 8.45 7.02
CA ASP A 58 -4.00 9.12 8.30
C ASP A 58 -5.49 9.53 8.33
N THR A 59 -6.25 9.09 9.35
CA THR A 59 -7.67 9.43 9.55
C THR A 59 -7.85 10.84 10.12
N GLY A 60 -7.25 11.82 9.42
CA GLY A 60 -7.12 13.21 9.85
C GLY A 60 -5.74 13.48 10.46
N TRP A 61 -5.02 14.45 9.89
CA TRP A 61 -3.73 14.90 10.40
C TRP A 61 -3.46 16.35 9.97
N GLN A 62 -2.82 16.55 8.81
CA GLN A 62 -2.58 17.90 8.26
C GLN A 62 -3.83 18.47 7.59
N VAL A 63 -4.66 17.60 7.02
CA VAL A 63 -5.97 17.94 6.47
C VAL A 63 -7.01 16.98 7.06
N THR A 64 -8.29 17.30 6.83
CA THR A 64 -9.39 16.51 7.40
C THR A 64 -9.51 15.14 6.73
N VAL A 65 -10.24 14.23 7.39
CA VAL A 65 -10.61 12.91 6.86
C VAL A 65 -11.20 13.04 5.44
N ASP A 66 -12.13 13.97 5.25
CA ASP A 66 -12.81 14.18 3.97
C ASP A 66 -11.88 14.71 2.88
N GLN A 67 -11.00 15.64 3.25
CA GLN A 67 -10.01 16.17 2.31
C GLN A 67 -9.07 15.06 1.86
N TYR A 68 -8.57 14.22 2.78
CA TYR A 68 -7.76 13.06 2.40
C TYR A 68 -8.52 12.07 1.53
N PHE A 69 -9.78 11.78 1.88
CA PHE A 69 -10.59 10.83 1.13
C PHE A 69 -10.74 11.24 -0.33
N PHE A 70 -11.19 12.47 -0.59
CA PHE A 70 -11.50 12.92 -1.94
C PHE A 70 -10.28 13.28 -2.78
N THR A 71 -9.15 13.62 -2.16
CA THR A 71 -7.93 13.99 -2.89
C THR A 71 -7.01 12.81 -3.16
N ASN A 72 -6.97 11.81 -2.27
CA ASN A 72 -5.98 10.73 -2.34
C ASN A 72 -6.60 9.35 -2.16
N VAL A 73 -7.20 9.07 -0.99
CA VAL A 73 -7.53 7.69 -0.56
C VAL A 73 -8.51 7.01 -1.51
N TYR A 74 -9.50 7.76 -2.03
CA TYR A 74 -10.43 7.23 -3.04
C TYR A 74 -9.68 6.65 -4.24
N TYR A 75 -8.72 7.40 -4.79
CA TYR A 75 -7.97 7.00 -5.97
C TYR A 75 -6.94 5.91 -5.67
N ILE A 76 -6.40 5.87 -4.45
CA ILE A 76 -5.52 4.79 -4.00
C ILE A 76 -6.28 3.46 -4.05
N LEU A 77 -7.42 3.37 -3.36
CA LEU A 77 -8.24 2.16 -3.32
C LEU A 77 -8.76 1.75 -4.70
N ASP A 78 -9.23 2.72 -5.49
CA ASP A 78 -9.74 2.51 -6.84
C ASP A 78 -8.66 1.89 -7.76
N ASN A 79 -7.43 2.39 -7.68
CA ASN A 79 -6.32 1.85 -8.47
C ASN A 79 -5.82 0.51 -7.93
N VAL A 80 -5.60 0.38 -6.62
CA VAL A 80 -5.07 -0.85 -6.01
C VAL A 80 -5.94 -2.05 -6.38
N VAL A 81 -7.26 -1.96 -6.23
CA VAL A 81 -8.16 -3.09 -6.56
C VAL A 81 -8.02 -3.51 -8.02
N ARG A 82 -7.98 -2.56 -8.96
CA ARG A 82 -7.79 -2.89 -10.39
C ARG A 82 -6.42 -3.49 -10.66
N ARG A 83 -5.36 -2.94 -10.06
CA ARG A 83 -3.99 -3.44 -10.26
C ARG A 83 -3.78 -4.81 -9.65
N LEU A 84 -4.39 -5.11 -8.52
CA LEU A 84 -4.38 -6.47 -7.99
C LEU A 84 -5.12 -7.41 -8.93
N HIS A 85 -6.29 -7.02 -9.44
CA HIS A 85 -7.05 -7.89 -10.34
C HIS A 85 -6.32 -8.30 -11.63
N GLU A 86 -5.38 -7.47 -12.12
CA GLU A 86 -4.58 -7.74 -13.32
C GLU A 86 -3.52 -8.84 -13.15
N ASP A 87 -3.03 -9.09 -11.93
CA ASP A 87 -1.96 -10.08 -11.70
C ASP A 87 -2.17 -10.77 -10.33
N PRO A 88 -2.47 -12.09 -10.32
CA PRO A 88 -2.77 -12.84 -9.10
C PRO A 88 -1.58 -12.93 -8.13
N ASN A 89 -0.37 -12.58 -8.54
CA ASN A 89 0.82 -12.58 -7.69
C ASN A 89 1.03 -11.25 -6.95
N ARG A 90 0.35 -10.17 -7.35
CA ARG A 90 0.45 -8.89 -6.64
C ARG A 90 -0.19 -9.00 -5.26
N ARG A 91 0.38 -8.26 -4.31
CA ARG A 91 -0.06 -8.18 -2.91
C ARG A 91 -0.15 -6.72 -2.48
N PHE A 92 -1.08 -6.41 -1.59
CA PHE A 92 -1.20 -5.12 -0.96
C PHE A 92 -1.87 -5.27 0.41
N MET A 93 -1.33 -4.62 1.44
CA MET A 93 -1.98 -4.55 2.75
C MET A 93 -2.67 -3.20 2.94
N TYR A 94 -3.85 -3.24 3.57
CA TYR A 94 -4.63 -2.05 3.91
C TYR A 94 -5.04 -2.06 5.38
N VAL A 95 -5.06 -0.89 6.03
CA VAL A 95 -5.21 -0.78 7.48
C VAL A 95 -6.52 -0.09 7.87
N GLU A 96 -6.75 1.15 7.44
CA GLU A 96 -7.81 2.01 7.99
C GLU A 96 -9.21 1.69 7.41
N THR A 97 -9.94 0.77 8.05
CA THR A 97 -11.22 0.28 7.49
C THR A 97 -12.32 1.35 7.43
N GLY A 98 -12.20 2.46 8.18
CA GLY A 98 -13.10 3.61 8.06
C GLY A 98 -13.07 4.24 6.67
N PHE A 99 -11.88 4.42 6.08
CA PHE A 99 -11.75 4.88 4.70
C PHE A 99 -12.22 3.83 3.69
N PHE A 100 -11.84 2.56 3.91
CA PHE A 100 -12.26 1.48 3.04
C PHE A 100 -13.79 1.36 2.97
N LYS A 101 -14.47 1.45 4.13
CA LYS A 101 -15.94 1.41 4.22
C LYS A 101 -16.58 2.55 3.44
N ARG A 102 -16.06 3.77 3.60
CA ARG A 102 -16.55 4.95 2.86
C ARG A 102 -16.39 4.79 1.35
N TRP A 103 -15.24 4.28 0.91
CA TRP A 103 -14.99 3.97 -0.50
C TRP A 103 -15.93 2.88 -1.00
N TRP A 104 -16.04 1.77 -0.26
CA TRP A 104 -16.86 0.60 -0.57
C TRP A 104 -18.33 0.96 -0.80
N ASP A 105 -18.90 1.81 0.06
CA ASP A 105 -20.31 2.22 -0.05
C ASP A 105 -20.61 2.94 -1.37
N GLN A 106 -19.62 3.64 -1.92
CA GLN A 106 -19.74 4.39 -3.18
C GLN A 106 -19.49 3.53 -4.42
N GLN A 107 -19.02 2.28 -4.27
CA GLN A 107 -18.64 1.45 -5.41
C GLN A 107 -19.82 0.73 -6.07
N PRO A 108 -19.82 0.61 -7.41
CA PRO A 108 -20.77 -0.24 -8.12
C PRO A 108 -20.50 -1.72 -7.83
N GLU A 109 -21.51 -2.57 -8.04
CA GLU A 109 -21.44 -4.01 -7.72
C GLU A 109 -20.32 -4.73 -8.49
N SER A 110 -19.96 -4.26 -9.68
CA SER A 110 -18.82 -4.80 -10.45
C SER A 110 -17.48 -4.64 -9.70
N ILE A 111 -17.22 -3.46 -9.14
CA ILE A 111 -16.01 -3.19 -8.36
C ILE A 111 -16.07 -3.91 -7.01
N LYS A 112 -17.24 -3.97 -6.37
CA LYS A 112 -17.44 -4.75 -5.14
C LYS A 112 -17.11 -6.24 -5.36
N ASN A 113 -17.60 -6.82 -6.46
CA ASN A 113 -17.29 -8.21 -6.83
C ASN A 113 -15.80 -8.42 -7.12
N MET A 114 -15.15 -7.50 -7.84
CA MET A 114 -13.70 -7.54 -8.09
C MET A 114 -12.91 -7.50 -6.78
N THR A 115 -13.30 -6.60 -5.88
CA THR A 115 -12.70 -6.45 -4.56
C THR A 115 -12.83 -7.72 -3.72
N ARG A 116 -14.03 -8.32 -3.67
CA ARG A 116 -14.23 -9.62 -3.00
C ARG A 116 -13.31 -10.70 -3.56
N ARG A 117 -13.09 -10.74 -4.88
CA ARG A 117 -12.19 -11.73 -5.50
C ARG A 117 -10.73 -11.52 -5.09
N VAL A 118 -10.23 -10.28 -5.11
CA VAL A 118 -8.83 -10.02 -4.72
C VAL A 118 -8.60 -10.22 -3.22
N VAL A 119 -9.62 -10.01 -2.38
CA VAL A 119 -9.57 -10.36 -0.94
C VAL A 119 -9.58 -11.88 -0.76
N GLN A 120 -10.52 -12.59 -1.39
CA GLN A 120 -10.59 -14.06 -1.33
C GLN A 120 -9.34 -14.73 -1.88
N GLY A 121 -8.70 -14.13 -2.89
CA GLY A 121 -7.44 -14.58 -3.47
C GLY A 121 -6.19 -14.23 -2.64
N GLY A 122 -6.33 -13.56 -1.49
CA GLY A 122 -5.21 -13.16 -0.64
C GLY A 122 -4.32 -12.08 -1.26
N GLN A 123 -4.82 -11.34 -2.24
CA GLN A 123 -4.08 -10.26 -2.90
C GLN A 123 -4.22 -8.94 -2.14
N LEU A 124 -5.43 -8.66 -1.63
CA LEU A 124 -5.70 -7.55 -0.73
C LEU A 124 -5.92 -8.10 0.68
N GLU A 125 -5.04 -7.73 1.61
CA GLU A 125 -5.10 -8.19 3.00
C GLU A 125 -5.40 -7.01 3.94
N PHE A 126 -6.35 -7.19 4.85
CA PHE A 126 -6.63 -6.21 5.91
C PHE A 126 -5.79 -6.54 7.14
N ILE A 127 -4.99 -5.58 7.58
CA ILE A 127 -4.13 -5.68 8.76
C ILE A 127 -4.60 -4.65 9.78
N ASN A 128 -4.51 -4.97 11.08
CA ASN A 128 -5.17 -4.25 12.17
C ASN A 128 -6.71 -4.38 12.07
N GLY A 129 -7.32 -3.82 11.02
CA GLY A 129 -8.76 -3.95 10.73
C GLY A 129 -9.66 -2.97 11.48
N GLY A 130 -9.11 -2.18 12.39
CA GLY A 130 -9.85 -1.10 13.05
C GLY A 130 -10.21 0.05 12.12
N TRP A 131 -11.13 0.89 12.59
CA TRP A 131 -11.58 2.10 11.90
C TRP A 131 -10.41 3.03 11.57
N CYS A 132 -9.41 3.08 12.46
CA CYS A 132 -8.12 3.73 12.26
C CYS A 132 -6.97 2.93 12.91
N MET A 133 -5.73 3.37 12.65
CA MET A 133 -4.59 3.04 13.51
C MET A 133 -4.59 4.02 14.70
N HIS A 134 -5.17 3.60 15.83
CA HIS A 134 -5.31 4.44 17.02
C HIS A 134 -3.97 4.74 17.70
N ASP A 135 -3.91 5.84 18.47
CA ASP A 135 -2.79 6.13 19.38
C ASP A 135 -2.68 5.04 20.46
N GLU A 136 -1.49 4.74 20.97
CA GLU A 136 -1.28 3.74 22.02
C GLU A 136 -1.02 4.36 23.41
N ALA A 137 -0.91 5.69 23.51
CA ALA A 137 -0.63 6.37 24.77
C ALA A 137 -1.88 6.94 25.48
N SER A 138 -2.77 7.57 24.71
CA SER A 138 -3.86 8.39 25.25
C SER A 138 -5.26 7.76 25.29
N PRO A 139 -5.64 6.77 24.45
CA PRO A 139 -7.01 6.31 24.47
C PRO A 139 -7.32 5.46 25.70
N TYR A 140 -8.59 5.45 26.06
CA TYR A 140 -9.10 4.44 26.98
C TYR A 140 -9.28 3.12 26.24
N TYR A 141 -8.94 1.99 26.86
CA TYR A 141 -8.96 0.69 26.19
C TYR A 141 -10.32 0.33 25.59
N VAL A 142 -11.42 0.83 26.16
CA VAL A 142 -12.78 0.62 25.59
C VAL A 142 -12.89 1.25 24.20
N GLU A 143 -12.30 2.43 23.98
CA GLU A 143 -12.28 3.08 22.67
C GLU A 143 -11.38 2.33 21.67
N MET A 144 -10.28 1.74 22.15
CA MET A 144 -9.44 0.86 21.33
C MET A 144 -10.21 -0.38 20.89
N VAL A 145 -11.04 -0.95 21.76
CA VAL A 145 -11.91 -2.08 21.43
C VAL A 145 -13.01 -1.64 20.46
N ASP A 146 -13.74 -0.58 20.79
CA ASP A 146 -14.88 -0.09 20.02
C ASP A 146 -14.50 0.21 18.57
N GLN A 147 -13.38 0.91 18.35
CA GLN A 147 -12.93 1.20 16.99
C GLN A 147 -12.46 -0.04 16.21
N THR A 148 -12.19 -1.17 16.89
CA THR A 148 -11.70 -2.42 16.28
C THR A 148 -12.82 -3.44 15.99
N THR A 149 -14.02 -3.25 16.53
CA THR A 149 -15.14 -4.22 16.48
C THR A 149 -16.33 -3.73 15.68
#